data_AF-A0A7J9C151-F1
#
_entry.id   AF-A0A7J9C151-F1
#
_cell.length_a   1.000
_cell.length_b   1.000
_cell.length_c   1.000
_cell.angle_alpha   90.00
_cell.angle_beta   90.00
_cell.angle_gamma   90.00
#
_symmetry.space_group_name_H-M   'P 1'
#
loop_
_entity.id
_entity.type
_entity.pdbx_description
1 polymer ?
#
loop_
_entity_poly.entity_id
_entity_poly.type
_entity_poly.pdbx_seq_one_letter_code
_entity_poly.pdbx_strand_id
1 'polypeptide(L)'
;MTVNSWQNTTFGWIKINVDGSLSRSGLGAAIGGVARGPSSGWLFGFKMAIGITYFPIEAKAVLEGLRLAWDKGFRQVKLGSDNALLGE
;
A
#
# COMPACT_ATOMS: atom_id res chain seq x y z
N MET A 1 -21.27 12.37 -11.16
CA MET A 1 -21.08 11.47 -10.01
C MET A 1 -20.15 10.34 -10.46
N THR A 2 -18.85 10.47 -10.24
CA THR A 2 -17.88 9.44 -10.62
C THR A 2 -17.91 8.34 -9.58
N VAL A 3 -18.42 7.17 -9.97
CA VAL A 3 -18.43 5.98 -9.13
C VAL A 3 -16.99 5.43 -9.12
N ASN A 4 -16.28 5.59 -8.00
CA ASN A 4 -15.05 4.86 -7.70
C ASN A 4 -15.40 3.37 -7.43
N SER A 5 -15.85 2.65 -8.46
CA SER A 5 -16.08 1.21 -8.32
C SER A 5 -14.76 0.47 -8.45
N TRP A 6 -14.33 -0.12 -7.33
CA TRP A 6 -13.21 -1.03 -7.25
C TRP A 6 -13.45 -2.20 -8.22
N GLN A 7 -12.64 -2.30 -9.29
CA GLN A 7 -12.72 -3.42 -10.23
C GLN A 7 -12.25 -4.71 -9.55
N ASN A 8 -13.14 -5.71 -9.50
CA ASN A 8 -12.84 -7.08 -9.08
C ASN A 8 -11.58 -7.56 -9.81
N THR A 9 -10.55 -7.89 -9.04
CA THR A 9 -9.33 -8.44 -9.61
C THR A 9 -9.58 -9.91 -9.98
N THR A 10 -9.10 -10.33 -11.15
CA THR A 10 -9.22 -11.72 -11.64
C THR A 10 -8.67 -12.70 -10.60
N PHE A 11 -9.19 -13.93 -10.55
CA PHE A 11 -8.80 -14.96 -9.57
C PHE A 11 -7.26 -15.03 -9.40
N GLY A 12 -6.78 -14.88 -8.16
CA GLY A 12 -5.34 -14.89 -7.83
C GLY A 12 -4.67 -13.52 -7.68
N TRP A 13 -5.30 -12.43 -8.14
CA TRP A 13 -4.80 -11.07 -7.92
C TRP A 13 -5.29 -10.49 -6.60
N ILE A 14 -4.39 -9.81 -5.88
CA ILE A 14 -4.73 -8.99 -4.72
C ILE A 14 -4.51 -7.52 -5.04
N LYS A 15 -5.24 -6.62 -4.38
CA LYS A 15 -4.96 -5.18 -4.42
C LYS A 15 -4.38 -4.73 -3.09
N ILE A 16 -3.27 -4.02 -3.13
CA ILE A 16 -2.64 -3.42 -1.95
C ILE A 16 -2.69 -1.91 -2.11
N ASN A 17 -3.36 -1.23 -1.19
CA ASN A 17 -3.25 0.22 -1.06
C ASN A 17 -2.26 0.53 0.04
N VAL A 18 -1.32 1.44 -0.21
CA VAL A 18 -0.31 1.89 0.74
C VAL A 18 -0.44 3.39 0.96
N ASP A 19 0.00 3.86 2.12
CA ASP A 19 -0.02 5.27 2.51
C ASP A 19 1.17 5.57 3.43
N GLY A 20 1.73 6.76 3.27
CA GLY A 20 2.82 7.33 4.03
C GLY A 20 2.38 8.57 4.82
N SER A 21 2.66 8.59 6.12
CA SER A 21 2.36 9.72 7.00
C SER A 21 3.62 10.34 7.58
N LEU A 22 3.64 11.68 7.63
CA LEU A 22 4.66 12.48 8.30
C LEU A 22 4.08 13.16 9.54
N SER A 23 4.84 13.11 10.63
CA SER A 23 4.56 13.96 11.79
C SER A 23 4.72 15.43 11.44
N ARG A 24 3.97 16.29 12.13
CA ARG A 24 4.00 17.75 11.91
C ARG A 24 5.37 18.38 12.17
N SER A 25 6.18 17.77 13.03
CA SER A 25 7.56 18.21 13.30
C SER A 25 8.56 17.73 12.23
N GLY A 26 8.16 16.82 11.34
CA GLY A 26 9.06 16.17 10.38
C GLY A 26 10.02 15.15 11.00
N LEU A 27 9.97 14.95 12.33
CA LEU A 27 10.91 14.09 13.08
C LEU A 27 10.46 12.63 13.18
N GLY A 28 9.32 12.32 12.58
CA GLY A 28 8.77 10.98 12.56
C GLY A 28 7.94 10.76 11.32
N ALA A 29 8.06 9.56 10.76
CA ALA A 29 7.23 9.06 9.69
C ALA A 29 6.71 7.66 10.03
N ALA A 30 5.54 7.35 9.50
CA ALA A 30 4.98 6.00 9.54
C ALA A 30 4.39 5.65 8.18
N ILE A 31 4.48 4.38 7.82
CA ILE A 31 3.90 3.82 6.61
C ILE A 31 2.88 2.76 6.98
N GLY A 32 1.93 2.53 6.09
CA GLY A 32 0.99 1.44 6.24
C GLY A 32 0.38 1.02 4.92
N GLY A 33 -0.44 -0.01 5.00
CA GLY A 33 -1.20 -0.46 3.86
C GLY A 33 -2.17 -1.58 4.17
N VAL A 34 -3.11 -1.79 3.25
CA VAL A 34 -4.16 -2.80 3.34
C VAL A 34 -4.21 -3.58 2.03
N ALA A 35 -4.12 -4.90 2.16
CA ALA A 35 -4.31 -5.85 1.09
C ALA A 35 -5.74 -6.40 1.09
N ARG A 36 -6.37 -6.41 -0.08
CA ARG A 36 -7.71 -6.97 -0.30
C ARG A 36 -7.69 -7.96 -1.46
N GLY A 37 -8.51 -9.00 -1.35
CA GLY A 37 -8.68 -10.01 -2.38
C GLY A 37 -9.68 -9.58 -3.47
N PRO A 38 -9.93 -10.46 -4.45
CA PRO A 38 -10.85 -10.26 -5.57
C PRO A 38 -12.22 -9.71 -5.16
N SER A 39 -12.85 -10.25 -4.12
CA SER A 39 -14.17 -9.83 -3.61
C SER A 39 -14.11 -8.65 -2.64
N SER A 40 -13.04 -7.84 -2.68
CA SER A 40 -12.74 -6.78 -1.70
C SER A 40 -12.60 -7.25 -0.24
N GLY A 41 -12.55 -8.56 -0.01
CA GLY A 41 -12.32 -9.14 1.31
C GLY A 41 -10.95 -8.75 1.85
N TRP A 42 -10.88 -8.40 3.14
CA TRP A 42 -9.61 -8.11 3.81
C TRP A 42 -8.72 -9.36 3.84
N LEU A 43 -7.45 -9.21 3.50
CA LEU A 43 -6.45 -10.29 3.56
C LEU A 43 -5.42 -10.04 4.66
N PHE A 44 -4.81 -8.85 4.65
CA PHE A 44 -3.86 -8.42 5.68
C PHE A 44 -3.71 -6.89 5.65
N GLY A 45 -3.15 -6.35 6.72
CA GLY A 45 -2.69 -4.96 6.77
C GLY A 45 -1.38 -4.86 7.53
N PHE A 46 -0.67 -3.75 7.34
CA PHE A 46 0.57 -3.45 8.05
C PHE A 46 0.64 -1.98 8.44
N LYS A 47 1.42 -1.72 9.49
CA LYS A 47 1.83 -0.39 9.93
C LYS A 47 3.26 -0.46 10.45
N MET A 48 4.08 0.52 10.11
CA MET A 48 5.48 0.58 10.54
C MET A 48 5.87 2.03 10.82
N ALA A 49 6.40 2.30 12.02
CA ALA A 49 7.10 3.54 12.29
C ALA A 49 8.49 3.46 11.67
N ILE A 50 8.84 4.41 10.81
CA ILE A 50 10.11 4.41 10.07
C ILE A 50 11.04 5.55 10.48
N GLY A 51 10.63 6.38 11.44
CA GLY A 51 11.43 7.47 11.99
C GLY A 51 11.74 8.56 10.95
N ILE A 52 12.87 9.24 11.12
CA ILE A 52 13.39 10.19 10.13
C ILE A 52 14.05 9.39 9.00
N THR A 53 13.70 9.70 7.77
CA THR A 53 14.23 9.01 6.58
C THR A 53 14.50 10.00 5.46
N TYR A 54 15.61 9.80 4.75
CA TYR A 54 15.90 10.51 3.50
C TYR A 54 15.20 9.87 2.29
N PHE A 55 14.68 8.64 2.45
CA PHE A 55 13.98 7.91 1.41
C PHE A 55 12.51 8.34 1.32
N PRO A 56 11.93 8.45 0.10
CA PRO A 56 10.52 8.79 -0.09
C PRO A 56 9.60 7.82 0.67
N ILE A 57 8.75 8.37 1.52
CA ILE A 57 7.94 7.59 2.47
C ILE A 57 6.98 6.64 1.73
N GLU A 58 6.36 7.13 0.65
CA GLU A 58 5.51 6.31 -0.21
C GLU A 58 6.24 5.14 -0.84
N ALA A 59 7.42 5.38 -1.41
CA ALA A 59 8.20 4.31 -2.02
C ALA A 59 8.55 3.24 -0.97
N LYS A 60 8.74 3.64 0.29
CA LYS A 60 8.96 2.68 1.39
C LYS A 60 7.69 1.91 1.72
N ALA A 61 6.54 2.60 1.75
CA ALA A 61 5.24 1.97 1.93
C ALA A 61 4.97 0.92 0.84
N VAL A 62 5.27 1.24 -0.42
CA VAL A 62 5.19 0.31 -1.57
C VAL A 62 6.11 -0.89 -1.38
N LEU A 63 7.39 -0.66 -1.09
CA LEU A 63 8.38 -1.73 -0.94
C LEU A 63 7.97 -2.72 0.17
N GLU A 64 7.60 -2.21 1.34
CA GLU A 64 7.18 -3.04 2.47
C GLU A 64 5.86 -3.77 2.17
N GLY A 65 4.92 -3.11 1.49
CA GLY A 65 3.68 -3.74 1.04
C GLY A 65 3.91 -4.91 0.08
N LEU A 66 4.79 -4.73 -0.90
CA LEU A 66 5.16 -5.78 -1.87
C LEU A 66 5.93 -6.92 -1.22
N ARG A 67 6.86 -6.61 -0.31
CA ARG A 67 7.62 -7.62 0.43
C ARG A 67 6.71 -8.48 1.29
N LEU A 68 5.78 -7.85 2.03
CA LEU A 68 4.81 -8.58 2.83
C LEU A 68 3.88 -9.46 1.99
N ALA A 69 3.48 -8.99 0.80
CA ALA A 69 2.70 -9.79 -0.15
C ALA A 69 3.48 -11.02 -0.62
N TRP A 70 4.76 -10.83 -0.96
CA TRP A 70 5.65 -11.89 -1.40
C TRP A 70 5.84 -12.96 -0.33
N ASP A 71 6.12 -12.53 0.91
CA ASP A 71 6.32 -13.41 2.07
C ASP A 71 5.05 -14.21 2.40
N LYS A 72 3.87 -13.66 2.09
CA LYS A 72 2.57 -14.34 2.21
C LYS A 72 2.20 -15.21 1.01
N GLY A 73 3.08 -15.33 0.01
CA GLY A 73 2.88 -16.20 -1.15
C GLY A 73 2.09 -15.58 -2.31
N PHE A 74 1.72 -14.30 -2.22
CA PHE A 74 1.06 -13.62 -3.34
C PHE A 74 2.10 -13.26 -4.41
N ARG A 75 1.72 -13.45 -5.68
CA ARG A 75 2.59 -13.17 -6.85
C ARG A 75 1.94 -12.26 -7.88
N GLN A 76 0.64 -12.02 -7.75
CA GLN A 76 -0.13 -11.14 -8.63
C GLN A 76 -0.72 -10.02 -7.77
N VAL A 77 -0.10 -8.83 -7.85
CA VAL A 77 -0.43 -7.69 -6.97
C VAL A 77 -0.74 -6.46 -7.82
N LYS A 78 -1.91 -5.87 -7.63
CA LYS A 78 -2.21 -4.50 -8.06
C LYS A 78 -1.89 -3.55 -6.91
N LEU A 79 -1.01 -2.60 -7.15
CA LEU A 79 -0.65 -1.60 -6.16
C LEU A 79 -1.51 -0.34 -6.34
N GLY A 80 -1.87 0.30 -5.24
CA GLY A 80 -2.42 1.65 -5.22
C GLY A 80 -1.68 2.50 -4.18
N SER A 81 -1.31 3.71 -4.56
CA SER A 81 -0.86 4.79 -3.66
C SER A 81 -1.68 6.02 -4.04
N ASP A 82 -2.06 6.83 -3.05
CA ASP A 82 -2.76 8.09 -3.26
C ASP A 82 -1.81 9.24 -3.62
N ASN A 83 -0.50 8.97 -3.66
CA ASN A 83 0.50 9.96 -4.00
C ASN A 83 0.74 10.01 -5.51
N ALA A 84 0.39 11.16 -6.12
CA ALA A 84 0.37 11.38 -7.57
C ALA A 84 1.72 11.15 -8.28
N LEU A 85 2.85 11.21 -7.56
CA LEU A 85 4.19 10.97 -8.10
C LEU A 85 4.47 9.51 -8.50
N LEU A 86 3.66 8.56 -8.04
CA LEU A 86 3.84 7.12 -8.32
C LEU A 86 2.68 6.54 -9.16
N GLY A 87 1.80 7.40 -9.69
CA GLY A 87 0.53 7.03 -10.30
C GLY A 87 0.38 7.36 -11.79
N GLU A 88 1.48 7.68 -12.51
CA GLU A 88 1.49 7.82 -13.97
C GLU A 88 2.34 6.73 -14.64
#